data_AF-A0A6I9WPX6-F1
#
_entry.id   AF-A0A6I9WPX6-F1
#
_cell.length_a   1.000
_cell.length_b   1.000
_cell.length_c   1.000
_cell.angle_alpha   90.00
_cell.angle_beta   90.00
_cell.angle_gamma   90.00
#
_symmetry.space_group_name_H-M   'P 1'
#
loop_
_entity.id
_entity.type
_entity.pdbx_description
1 polymer ?
#
loop_
_entity_poly.entity_id
_entity_poly.type
_entity_poly.pdbx_seq_one_letter_code
_entity_poly.pdbx_strand_id
1 'polypeptide(L)'
;MNIILNSLVEVVDYFLKHFGKLWYLVGPKETTFEFLHEVPDYQQQIWMPFFLLLILEQLILRKKGFRLNDQVTSLSHWILHETIR
;
A
#
# COMPACT_ATOMS: atom_id res chain seq x y z
N MET A 1 16.95 25.73 -10.07
CA MET A 1 16.26 24.74 -10.93
C MET A 1 16.69 23.29 -10.65
N ASN A 2 17.96 23.02 -10.32
CA ASN A 2 18.42 21.66 -9.97
C ASN A 2 17.90 21.10 -8.63
N ILE A 3 17.69 21.96 -7.62
CA ILE A 3 17.24 21.50 -6.28
C ILE A 3 15.83 20.91 -6.34
N ILE A 4 14.92 21.56 -7.08
CA ILE A 4 13.53 21.10 -7.24
C ILE A 4 13.49 19.79 -8.04
N LEU A 5 14.34 19.67 -9.07
CA LEU A 5 14.43 18.45 -9.88
C LEU A 5 14.96 17.28 -9.08
N ASN A 6 16.03 17.48 -8.28
CA ASN A 6 16.59 16.43 -7.43
C ASN A 6 15.60 15.98 -6.34
N SER A 7 14.88 16.92 -5.73
CA SER A 7 13.84 16.61 -4.76
C SER A 7 12.68 15.81 -5.39
N LEU A 8 12.30 16.12 -6.63
CA LEU A 8 11.29 15.35 -7.36
C LEU A 8 11.77 13.92 -7.65
N VAL A 9 13.03 13.75 -8.03
CA VAL A 9 13.61 12.42 -8.29
C VAL A 9 13.63 11.58 -7.01
N GLU A 10 14.02 12.15 -5.87
CA GLU A 10 13.97 11.44 -4.58
C GLU A 10 12.55 11.02 -4.19
N VAL A 11 11.56 11.89 -4.42
CA VAL A 11 10.15 11.57 -4.16
C VAL A 11 9.66 10.45 -5.06
N VAL A 12 10.04 10.45 -6.35
CA VAL A 12 9.66 9.40 -7.30
C VAL A 12 10.33 8.07 -6.94
N ASP A 13 11.61 8.07 -6.61
CA ASP A 13 12.33 6.87 -6.17
C ASP A 13 11.74 6.30 -4.88
N TYR A 14 11.42 7.18 -3.92
CA TYR A 14 10.71 6.79 -2.70
C TYR A 14 9.37 6.15 -3.04
N PHE A 15 8.57 6.79 -3.91
CA PHE A 15 7.27 6.30 -4.29
C PHE A 15 7.36 4.93 -4.99
N LEU A 16 8.27 4.76 -5.96
CA LEU A 16 8.48 3.51 -6.68
C LEU A 16 8.90 2.37 -5.76
N LYS A 17 9.81 2.62 -4.82
CA LYS A 17 10.24 1.61 -3.82
C LYS A 17 9.08 1.18 -2.92
N HIS A 18 8.23 2.11 -2.49
CA HIS A 18 7.09 1.79 -1.63
C HIS A 18 5.95 1.13 -2.40
N PHE A 19 5.73 1.54 -3.65
CA PHE A 19 4.71 0.96 -4.52
C PHE A 19 5.07 -0.48 -4.91
N GLY A 20 6.34 -0.77 -5.20
CA GLY A 20 6.81 -2.14 -5.48
C GLY A 20 6.54 -3.13 -4.33
N LYS A 21 6.58 -2.66 -3.08
CA LYS A 21 6.27 -3.48 -1.90
C LYS A 21 4.83 -4.01 -1.87
N LEU A 22 3.88 -3.34 -2.53
CA LEU A 22 2.51 -3.88 -2.70
C LEU A 22 2.51 -5.22 -3.44
N TRP A 23 3.46 -5.44 -4.35
CA TRP A 23 3.62 -6.69 -5.12
C TRP A 23 4.79 -7.54 -4.62
N TYR A 24 5.30 -7.29 -3.42
CA TYR A 24 6.49 -7.96 -2.89
C TYR A 24 7.72 -7.83 -3.80
N LEU A 25 7.82 -6.76 -4.60
CA LEU A 25 9.01 -6.46 -5.38
C LEU A 25 10.09 -5.86 -4.46
N VAL A 26 10.77 -6.74 -3.74
CA VAL A 26 11.82 -6.40 -2.78
C VAL A 26 13.08 -7.21 -3.07
N GLY A 27 14.25 -6.59 -2.86
CA GLY A 27 15.53 -7.26 -3.04
C GLY A 27 15.89 -8.09 -1.81
N PRO A 28 16.34 -9.36 -1.95
CA PRO A 28 16.69 -10.21 -0.81
C PRO A 28 17.81 -9.62 0.05
N LYS A 29 18.70 -8.81 -0.54
CA LYS A 29 19.76 -8.10 0.20
C LYS A 29 19.23 -7.09 1.21
N GLU A 30 18.03 -6.54 0.97
CA GLU A 30 17.41 -5.48 1.77
C GLU A 30 16.32 -6.03 2.71
N THR A 31 15.85 -7.26 2.48
CA THR A 31 14.74 -7.88 3.23
C THR A 31 15.09 -9.22 3.87
N THR A 32 16.39 -9.49 4.06
CA THR A 32 16.86 -10.58 4.90
C THR A 32 17.19 -10.01 6.27
N PHE A 33 16.51 -10.53 7.31
CA PHE A 33 16.64 -10.09 8.69
C PHE A 33 17.10 -11.25 9.55
N GLU A 34 17.95 -10.99 10.54
CA GLU A 34 18.44 -12.02 11.46
C GLU A 34 17.44 -12.23 12.60
N PHE A 35 16.79 -11.14 13.04
CA PHE A 35 15.85 -11.16 14.15
C PHE A 35 14.45 -10.68 13.74
N LEU A 36 13.42 -11.26 14.37
CA LEU A 36 12.02 -10.93 14.08
C LEU A 36 11.68 -9.44 14.26
N HIS A 37 12.31 -8.78 15.23
CA HIS A 37 12.05 -7.37 15.52
C HIS A 37 12.61 -6.41 14.47
N GLU A 38 13.52 -6.88 13.60
CA GLU A 38 14.04 -6.12 12.46
C GLU A 38 13.09 -6.17 11.26
N VAL A 39 12.18 -7.16 11.24
CA VAL A 39 11.18 -7.29 10.19
C VAL A 39 10.22 -6.11 10.30
N PRO A 40 10.18 -5.23 9.30
CA PRO A 40 9.31 -4.08 9.35
C PRO A 40 7.84 -4.51 9.24
N ASP A 41 6.95 -3.72 9.83
CA ASP A 41 5.53 -3.87 9.61
C ASP A 41 5.18 -3.43 8.17
N TYR A 42 5.11 -4.41 7.26
CA TYR A 42 4.78 -4.16 5.86
C TYR A 42 3.38 -3.59 5.67
N GLN A 43 2.42 -3.91 6.57
CA GLN A 43 1.07 -3.34 6.53
C GLN A 43 1.14 -1.82 6.72
N GLN A 44 1.95 -1.36 7.68
CA GLN A 44 2.21 0.08 7.92
C GLN A 44 3.00 0.75 6.78
N GLN A 45 3.71 0.01 5.94
CA GLN A 45 4.41 0.59 4.79
C GLN A 45 3.51 0.73 3.55
N ILE A 46 2.52 -0.15 3.40
CA ILE A 46 1.69 -0.22 2.19
C ILE A 46 0.27 0.35 2.36
N TRP A 47 -0.15 0.73 3.57
CA TRP A 47 -1.53 1.19 3.80
C TRP A 47 -1.91 2.39 2.92
N MET A 48 -1.00 3.36 2.72
CA MET A 48 -1.24 4.53 1.89
C MET A 48 -1.48 4.19 0.41
N PRO A 49 -0.55 3.49 -0.27
CA PRO A 49 -0.77 3.15 -1.67
C PRO A 49 -1.92 2.14 -1.84
N PHE A 50 -2.18 1.28 -0.86
CA PHE A 50 -3.37 0.41 -0.86
C PHE A 50 -4.68 1.21 -0.74
N PHE A 51 -4.73 2.21 0.14
CA PHE A 51 -5.88 3.09 0.28
C PHE A 51 -6.16 3.88 -1.02
N LEU A 52 -5.12 4.30 -1.73
CA LEU A 52 -5.26 4.92 -3.04
C LEU A 52 -5.88 3.97 -4.08
N LEU A 53 -5.50 2.68 -4.06
CA LEU A 53 -6.11 1.66 -4.91
C LEU A 53 -7.61 1.49 -4.60
N LEU A 54 -8.01 1.50 -3.33
CA LEU A 54 -9.42 1.47 -2.94
C LEU A 54 -10.20 2.67 -3.50
N ILE A 55 -9.64 3.88 -3.43
CA ILE A 55 -10.26 5.07 -4.02
C ILE A 55 -10.39 4.91 -5.54
N LEU A 56 -9.33 4.46 -6.20
CA LEU A 56 -9.29 4.28 -7.66
C LEU A 56 -10.30 3.23 -8.12
N GLU A 57 -10.43 2.13 -7.38
CA GLU A 57 -11.47 1.13 -7.59
C GLU A 57 -12.86 1.76 -7.51
N GLN A 58 -13.16 2.56 -6.49
CA GLN A 58 -14.47 3.22 -6.37
C GLN A 58 -14.73 4.22 -7.51
N LEU A 59 -13.72 4.94 -7.98
CA LEU A 59 -13.83 5.83 -9.14
C LEU A 59 -14.15 5.05 -10.43
N ILE A 60 -13.53 3.89 -10.63
CA ILE A 60 -13.81 3.03 -11.78
C ILE A 60 -15.21 2.42 -11.68
N LEU A 61 -15.58 1.89 -10.52
CA LEU A 61 -16.88 1.26 -10.28
C LEU A 61 -18.04 2.24 -10.41
N ARG A 62 -17.84 3.53 -10.09
CA ARG A 62 -18.85 4.57 -10.30
C ARG A 62 -19.34 4.66 -11.74
N LYS A 63 -18.53 4.26 -12.74
CA LYS A 63 -18.94 4.21 -14.15
C LYS A 63 -19.79 2.97 -14.52
N LYS A 64 -19.79 1.92 -13.70
CA LYS A 64 -20.53 0.65 -13.93
C LYS A 64 -21.69 0.41 -12.95
N GLY A 65 -21.93 1.33 -12.02
CA GLY A 65 -22.90 1.20 -10.93
C GLY A 65 -22.23 0.91 -9.59
N PHE A 66 -22.74 1.51 -8.50
CA PHE A 66 -22.13 1.43 -7.18
C PHE A 66 -22.40 0.04 -6.54
N ARG A 67 -21.35 -0.77 -6.32
CA ARG A 67 -21.45 -2.12 -5.75
C ARG A 67 -21.17 -2.11 -4.24
N LEU A 68 -22.14 -1.66 -3.46
CA LEU A 68 -22.05 -1.56 -1.99
C LEU A 68 -21.70 -2.88 -1.30
N ASN A 69 -22.14 -4.01 -1.86
CA ASN A 69 -21.90 -5.33 -1.26
C ASN A 69 -20.40 -5.67 -1.12
N ASP A 70 -19.58 -5.24 -2.09
CA ASP A 70 -18.14 -5.53 -2.06
C ASP A 70 -17.44 -4.69 -0.97
N GLN A 71 -17.90 -3.44 -0.75
CA GLN A 71 -17.39 -2.56 0.31
C GLN A 71 -17.75 -3.08 1.70
N VAL A 72 -19.01 -3.49 1.91
CA VAL A 72 -19.47 -4.03 3.21
C VAL A 72 -18.73 -5.32 3.56
N THR A 73 -18.51 -6.20 2.58
CA THR A 73 -17.77 -7.45 2.79
C THR A 73 -16.32 -7.17 3.17
N SER A 74 -15.66 -6.24 2.48
CA SER A 74 -14.27 -5.86 2.73
C SER A 74 -14.09 -5.19 4.10
N LEU A 75 -15.02 -4.30 4.47
CA LEU A 75 -15.03 -3.64 5.77
C LEU A 75 -15.26 -4.63 6.92
N SER A 76 -16.20 -5.56 6.73
CA SER A 76 -16.51 -6.60 7.72
C SER A 76 -15.31 -7.52 7.96
N HIS A 77 -14.61 -7.92 6.88
CA HIS A 77 -13.39 -8.71 6.97
C HIS A 77 -12.30 -7.99 7.77
N TRP A 78 -12.11 -6.69 7.52
CA TRP A 78 -11.14 -5.88 8.26
C TRP A 78 -11.50 -5.75 9.75
N ILE A 79 -12.76 -5.45 10.10
CA ILE A 79 -13.23 -5.34 11.49
C ILE A 79 -13.04 -6.67 12.24
N LEU A 80 -13.40 -7.80 11.62
CA LEU A 80 -13.23 -9.12 12.23
C LEU A 80 -11.76 -9.45 12.46
N HIS A 81 -10.90 -9.17 11.48
CA HIS A 81 -9.46 -9.38 11.60
C HIS A 81 -8.87 -8.56 12.75
N GLU A 82 -9.23 -7.28 12.87
CA GLU A 82 -8.73 -6.42 13.95
C GLU A 82 -9.30 -6.80 15.32
N THR A 83 -10.52 -7.33 15.39
CA THR A 83 -11.14 -7.77 16.66
C THR A 83 -10.54 -9.08 17.18
N ILE A 84 -10.04 -9.94 16.27
CA ILE A 84 -9.44 -11.23 16.61
C ILE A 84 -7.95 -11.09 16.95
N ARG A 85 -7.27 -10.06 16.43
CA ARG A 85 -5.87 -9.75 16.69
C ARG A 85 -5.64 -9.22 18.10
#